data_AF-A0A7X7KGR7-F1
#
_entry.id   AF-A0A7X7KGR7-F1
#
_cell.length_a   1.000
_cell.length_b   1.000
_cell.length_c   1.000
_cell.angle_alpha   90.00
_cell.angle_beta   90.00
_cell.angle_gamma   90.00
#
_symmetry.space_group_name_H-M   'P 1'
#
loop_
_entity.id
_entity.type
_entity.pdbx_description
1 polymer ?
#
loop_
_entity_poly.entity_id
_entity_poly.type
_entity_poly.pdbx_seq_one_letter_code
_entity_poly.pdbx_strand_id
1 'polypeptide(L)'
;PAINSGRGLFLFGPPGNGKTSIAERITAAFGREIWIPRALGVDGEIIRLYDPLNHEEAPLEHGDGLLDQNKIDKRWVRIRRPTIIAGGELTISQLEVSVNASTGINEAPLQLKSNCGTLVIDDFGRQRIHINELLNRWIVPLEKRIDFLNLPNGKKIQVPFDQLVVFSTNLEPRDLVDEAFLRRIPYKIEVIDPTEEEFHRLFELMAGEMGIAYDRESVDYLIATHYRRVHRPFRFCHPRDLLMQIRNYCKYHGAPPRMTVDHFDRAVENYFAVM
;
A
#
# COMPACT_ATOMS: atom_id res chain seq x y z
N PRO A 1 -7.95 8.05 -15.37
CA PRO A 1 -7.25 9.35 -15.49
C PRO A 1 -6.07 9.51 -14.52
N ALA A 2 -6.30 9.35 -13.20
CA ALA A 2 -5.27 9.47 -12.16
C ALA A 2 -4.10 8.50 -12.38
N ILE A 3 -4.43 7.23 -12.60
CA ILE A 3 -3.48 6.14 -12.90
C ILE A 3 -2.65 6.51 -14.14
N ASN A 4 -3.27 6.75 -15.30
CA ASN A 4 -2.55 7.08 -16.54
C ASN A 4 -1.69 8.36 -16.49
N SER A 5 -1.96 9.27 -15.56
CA SER A 5 -1.19 10.51 -15.44
C SER A 5 0.20 10.31 -14.83
N GLY A 6 0.43 9.23 -14.06
CA GLY A 6 1.67 9.02 -13.28
C GLY A 6 2.04 10.21 -12.38
N ARG A 7 1.05 10.94 -11.87
CA ARG A 7 1.22 12.05 -10.92
C ARG A 7 0.75 11.61 -9.54
N GLY A 8 1.20 12.31 -8.49
CA GLY A 8 0.83 11.97 -7.12
C GLY A 8 -0.69 11.88 -6.89
N LEU A 9 -1.09 11.01 -5.97
CA LEU A 9 -2.47 10.73 -5.58
C LEU A 9 -2.62 10.81 -4.05
N PHE A 10 -3.66 11.50 -3.56
CA PHE A 10 -4.14 11.37 -2.19
C PHE A 10 -5.31 10.39 -2.13
N LEU A 11 -5.24 9.41 -1.22
CA LEU A 11 -6.35 8.61 -0.73
C LEU A 11 -6.64 9.06 0.70
N PHE A 12 -7.80 9.66 0.94
CA PHE A 12 -8.16 10.16 2.27
C PHE A 12 -9.55 9.68 2.66
N GLY A 13 -9.84 9.68 3.96
CA GLY A 13 -11.14 9.26 4.50
C GLY A 13 -10.99 8.40 5.75
N PRO A 14 -12.10 7.92 6.32
CA PRO A 14 -12.08 7.21 7.59
C PRO A 14 -11.17 5.95 7.61
N PRO A 15 -10.61 5.58 8.77
CA PRO A 15 -9.86 4.34 8.91
C PRO A 15 -10.78 3.13 8.71
N GLY A 16 -10.22 2.02 8.22
CA GLY A 16 -10.98 0.78 8.00
C GLY A 16 -11.67 0.67 6.64
N ASN A 17 -11.55 1.68 5.76
CA ASN A 17 -12.13 1.64 4.41
C ASN A 17 -11.19 1.14 3.30
N GLY A 18 -10.05 0.54 3.66
CA GLY A 18 -9.20 -0.15 2.69
C GLY A 18 -8.34 0.73 1.79
N LYS A 19 -8.03 1.97 2.20
CA LYS A 19 -7.13 2.90 1.46
C LYS A 19 -5.81 2.22 1.04
N THR A 20 -5.15 1.50 1.94
CA THR A 20 -3.91 0.77 1.66
C THR A 20 -4.11 -0.32 0.61
N SER A 21 -5.22 -1.07 0.68
CA SER A 21 -5.52 -2.10 -0.33
C SER A 21 -5.83 -1.50 -1.70
N ILE A 22 -6.53 -0.37 -1.74
CA ILE A 22 -6.75 0.38 -2.99
C ILE A 22 -5.40 0.82 -3.57
N ALA A 23 -4.50 1.36 -2.74
CA ALA A 23 -3.17 1.80 -3.17
C ALA A 23 -2.34 0.65 -3.79
N GLU A 24 -2.33 -0.52 -3.17
CA GLU A 24 -1.66 -1.72 -3.68
C GLU A 24 -2.24 -2.19 -5.03
N ARG A 25 -3.57 -2.23 -5.14
CA ARG A 25 -4.26 -2.70 -6.35
C ARG A 25 -4.07 -1.73 -7.53
N ILE A 26 -3.85 -0.44 -7.27
CA ILE A 26 -3.56 0.52 -8.33
C ILE A 26 -2.29 0.16 -9.10
N THR A 27 -1.25 -0.38 -8.45
CA THR A 27 -0.01 -0.77 -9.13
C THR A 27 -0.25 -1.86 -10.18
N ALA A 28 -1.12 -2.82 -9.86
CA ALA A 28 -1.45 -3.92 -10.77
C ALA A 28 -2.05 -3.44 -12.10
N ALA A 29 -2.62 -2.24 -12.15
CA ALA A 29 -3.20 -1.66 -13.36
C ALA A 29 -2.16 -1.10 -14.37
N PHE A 30 -0.90 -0.87 -13.97
CA PHE A 30 0.15 -0.26 -14.82
C PHE A 30 0.96 -1.27 -15.67
N GLY A 31 0.60 -2.55 -15.60
CA GLY A 31 1.34 -3.66 -16.21
C GLY A 31 2.11 -4.47 -15.17
N ARG A 32 2.40 -5.74 -15.46
CA ARG A 32 2.79 -6.71 -14.43
C ARG A 32 4.28 -6.70 -14.09
N GLU A 33 5.14 -6.47 -15.08
CA GLU A 33 6.58 -6.77 -14.98
C GLU A 33 7.44 -5.70 -15.65
N ILE A 34 8.65 -5.47 -15.11
CA ILE A 34 9.66 -4.55 -15.64
C ILE A 34 11.06 -5.14 -15.49
N TRP A 35 12.02 -4.59 -16.23
CA TRP A 35 13.44 -4.87 -16.05
C TRP A 35 14.10 -3.74 -15.29
N ILE A 36 14.87 -4.09 -14.26
CA ILE A 36 15.71 -3.15 -13.52
C ILE A 36 17.14 -3.67 -13.45
N PRO A 37 18.16 -2.80 -13.35
CA PRO A 37 19.51 -3.25 -13.05
C PRO A 37 19.58 -3.71 -11.59
N ARG A 38 20.41 -4.72 -11.30
CA ARG A 38 20.66 -5.15 -9.92
C ARG A 38 21.37 -4.08 -9.10
N ALA A 39 22.25 -3.31 -9.74
CA ALA A 39 22.95 -2.18 -9.14
C ALA A 39 23.26 -1.10 -10.18
N LEU A 40 23.45 0.12 -9.71
CA LEU A 40 23.90 1.27 -10.51
C LEU A 40 25.37 1.55 -10.19
N GLY A 41 26.20 1.71 -11.22
CA GLY A 41 27.58 2.14 -11.10
C GLY A 41 27.71 3.62 -11.43
N VAL A 42 28.18 4.44 -10.49
CA VAL A 42 28.38 5.88 -10.68
C VAL A 42 29.77 6.26 -10.18
N ASP A 43 30.67 6.58 -11.10
CA ASP A 43 32.02 7.05 -10.78
C ASP A 43 32.78 6.23 -9.72
N GLY A 44 32.69 4.90 -9.83
CA GLY A 44 33.32 3.96 -8.91
C GLY A 44 32.47 3.56 -7.70
N GLU A 45 31.37 4.27 -7.43
CA GLU A 45 30.39 3.86 -6.42
C GLU A 45 29.41 2.83 -6.99
N ILE A 46 29.02 1.87 -6.16
CA ILE A 46 27.99 0.88 -6.48
C ILE A 46 26.79 1.13 -5.57
N ILE A 47 25.63 1.40 -6.18
CA ILE A 47 24.35 1.56 -5.48
C ILE A 47 23.51 0.33 -5.76
N ARG A 48 23.23 -0.46 -4.73
CA ARG A 48 22.34 -1.62 -4.82
C ARG A 48 20.91 -1.14 -5.04
N LEU A 49 20.35 -1.51 -6.19
CA LEU A 49 18.97 -1.17 -6.56
C LEU A 49 18.05 -2.35 -6.30
N TYR A 50 18.41 -3.54 -6.79
CA TYR A 50 17.62 -4.73 -6.55
C TYR A 50 17.70 -5.14 -5.08
N ASP A 51 16.52 -5.31 -4.48
CA ASP A 51 16.37 -5.67 -3.09
C ASP A 51 15.38 -6.83 -2.98
N PRO A 52 15.81 -8.05 -2.63
CA PRO A 52 14.93 -9.23 -2.58
C PRO A 52 13.80 -9.10 -1.54
N LEU A 53 13.91 -8.15 -0.60
CA LEU A 53 12.83 -7.84 0.34
C LEU A 53 11.72 -7.00 -0.29
N ASN A 54 12.04 -6.19 -1.30
CA ASN A 54 11.11 -5.25 -1.93
C ASN A 54 10.73 -5.65 -3.37
N HIS A 55 11.50 -6.55 -4.00
CA HIS A 55 11.34 -6.94 -5.39
C HIS A 55 11.11 -8.44 -5.52
N GLU A 56 10.03 -8.79 -6.21
CA GLU A 56 9.74 -10.16 -6.59
C GLU A 56 10.26 -10.44 -8.00
N GLU A 57 11.19 -11.38 -8.15
CA GLU A 57 11.70 -11.78 -9.47
C GLU A 57 10.60 -12.45 -10.31
N ALA A 58 10.56 -12.11 -11.59
CA ALA A 58 9.65 -12.67 -12.58
C ALA A 58 10.45 -13.21 -13.77
N PRO A 59 11.22 -14.31 -13.58
CA PRO A 59 12.08 -14.87 -14.62
C PRO A 59 11.25 -15.22 -15.87
N LEU A 60 11.88 -15.16 -17.04
CA LEU A 60 11.25 -15.68 -18.26
C LEU A 60 11.05 -17.18 -18.12
N GLU A 61 9.96 -17.69 -18.69
CA GLU A 61 9.75 -19.12 -18.83
C GLU A 61 10.92 -19.70 -19.64
N HIS A 62 11.53 -20.76 -19.12
CA HIS A 62 12.54 -21.50 -19.86
C HIS A 62 11.80 -22.43 -20.83
N GLY A 63 12.14 -22.40 -22.12
CA GLY A 63 11.71 -23.46 -23.01
C GLY A 63 12.34 -24.80 -22.60
N ASP A 64 11.68 -25.93 -22.88
CA ASP A 64 12.11 -27.30 -22.51
C ASP A 64 13.48 -27.74 -23.09
N GLY A 65 14.22 -26.86 -23.75
CA GLY A 65 15.53 -27.15 -24.33
C GLY A 65 16.68 -27.01 -23.31
N LEU A 66 17.67 -27.91 -23.41
CA LEU A 66 18.91 -27.88 -22.61
C LEU A 66 19.82 -26.66 -22.87
N LEU A 67 19.55 -25.91 -23.94
CA LEU A 67 20.28 -24.70 -24.28
C LEU A 67 19.48 -23.49 -23.81
N ASP A 68 20.08 -22.70 -22.92
CA ASP A 68 19.56 -21.39 -22.53
C ASP A 68 19.62 -20.45 -23.75
N GLN A 69 18.49 -20.32 -24.45
CA GLN A 69 18.38 -19.43 -25.61
C GLN A 69 18.16 -17.96 -25.19
N ASN A 70 17.91 -17.71 -23.90
CA ASN A 70 17.67 -16.38 -23.39
C ASN A 70 19.00 -15.66 -23.15
N LYS A 71 19.50 -14.97 -24.19
CA LYS A 71 20.69 -14.09 -24.11
C LYS A 71 20.41 -12.80 -23.32
N ILE A 72 20.05 -12.94 -22.05
CA ILE A 72 19.76 -11.81 -21.16
C ILE A 72 21.02 -11.44 -20.40
N ASP A 73 21.29 -10.14 -20.30
CA ASP A 73 22.34 -9.61 -19.44
C ASP A 73 22.00 -9.83 -17.96
N LYS A 74 22.81 -10.64 -17.26
CA LYS A 74 22.59 -11.00 -15.84
C LYS A 74 22.70 -9.84 -14.86
N ARG A 75 23.20 -8.68 -15.30
CA ARG A 75 23.18 -7.43 -14.52
C ARG A 75 21.77 -6.85 -14.40
N TRP A 76 20.87 -7.25 -15.30
CA TRP A 76 19.46 -6.91 -15.25
C TRP A 76 18.66 -8.06 -14.63
N VAL A 77 17.59 -7.69 -13.94
CA VAL A 77 16.64 -8.62 -13.33
C VAL A 77 15.24 -8.20 -13.72
N ARG A 78 14.45 -9.16 -14.17
CA ARG A 78 13.03 -8.98 -14.45
C ARG A 78 12.28 -9.17 -13.15
N ILE A 79 11.47 -8.19 -12.79
CA ILE A 79 10.70 -8.19 -11.55
C ILE A 79 9.24 -7.90 -11.86
N ARG A 80 8.34 -8.28 -10.95
CA ARG A 80 7.01 -7.68 -10.92
C ARG A 80 7.14 -6.18 -10.61
N ARG A 81 6.27 -5.35 -11.18
CA ARG A 81 6.30 -3.90 -10.91
C ARG A 81 6.25 -3.68 -9.38
N PRO A 82 7.21 -2.93 -8.82
CA PRO A 82 7.35 -2.84 -7.37
C PRO A 82 6.23 -2.00 -6.77
N THR A 83 5.65 -2.48 -5.67
CA THR A 83 4.83 -1.68 -4.76
C THR A 83 5.58 -1.63 -3.43
N ILE A 84 6.08 -0.46 -3.06
CA ILE A 84 6.75 -0.27 -1.77
C ILE A 84 5.84 0.58 -0.90
N ILE A 85 5.62 0.12 0.33
CA ILE A 85 4.77 0.79 1.32
C ILE A 85 5.67 1.25 2.47
N ALA A 86 5.55 2.52 2.83
CA ALA A 86 6.21 3.10 3.98
C ALA A 86 5.17 3.66 4.95
N GLY A 87 5.24 3.24 6.21
CA GLY A 87 4.31 3.66 7.26
C GLY A 87 4.83 4.80 8.13
N GLY A 88 4.38 4.84 9.39
CA GLY A 88 4.75 5.86 10.38
C GLY A 88 6.24 5.87 10.78
N GLU A 89 6.96 4.79 10.46
CA GLU A 89 8.40 4.61 10.68
C GLU A 89 9.29 5.26 9.61
N LEU A 90 8.70 5.85 8.57
CA LEU A 90 9.43 6.50 7.48
C LEU A 90 10.38 7.60 7.99
N THR A 91 11.65 7.54 7.57
CA THR A 91 12.68 8.54 7.87
C THR A 91 13.24 9.18 6.60
N ILE A 92 13.80 10.41 6.69
CA ILE A 92 14.52 11.03 5.55
C ILE A 92 15.64 10.14 5.01
N SER A 93 16.35 9.44 5.89
CA SER A 93 17.47 8.58 5.47
C SER A 93 17.05 7.47 4.51
N GLN A 94 15.79 7.02 4.55
CA GLN A 94 15.25 6.05 3.59
C GLN A 94 14.94 6.67 2.22
N LEU A 95 14.86 8.00 2.14
CA LEU A 95 14.68 8.79 0.92
C LEU A 95 16.02 9.27 0.32
N GLU A 96 17.14 8.94 0.96
CA GLU A 96 18.49 9.25 0.49
C GLU A 96 19.30 7.98 0.26
N VAL A 97 20.37 8.08 -0.52
CA VAL A 97 21.33 6.98 -0.65
C VAL A 97 22.04 6.80 0.69
N SER A 98 21.93 5.60 1.26
CA SER A 98 22.54 5.27 2.55
C SER A 98 23.67 4.28 2.38
N VAL A 99 24.66 4.33 3.28
CA VAL A 99 25.78 3.38 3.27
C VAL A 99 25.54 2.32 4.32
N ASN A 100 25.57 1.06 3.91
CA ASN A 100 25.63 -0.02 4.87
C ASN A 100 27.05 -0.09 5.45
N ALA A 101 27.24 0.37 6.69
CA ALA A 101 28.55 0.43 7.34
C ALA A 101 29.25 -0.93 7.47
N SER A 102 28.50 -2.05 7.47
CA SER A 102 29.07 -3.39 7.59
C SER A 102 29.63 -3.94 6.27
N THR A 103 29.03 -3.54 5.14
CA THR A 103 29.40 -4.05 3.80
C THR A 103 30.09 -3.01 2.92
N GLY A 104 30.00 -1.72 3.28
CA GLY A 104 30.45 -0.59 2.46
C GLY A 104 29.60 -0.35 1.21
N ILE A 105 28.46 -1.05 1.06
CA ILE A 105 27.61 -0.97 -0.12
C ILE A 105 26.62 0.19 0.05
N ASN A 106 26.45 1.00 -0.99
CA ASN A 106 25.42 2.03 -1.02
C ASN A 106 24.06 1.41 -1.35
N GLU A 107 23.03 1.82 -0.64
CA GLU A 107 21.66 1.36 -0.79
C GLU A 107 20.81 2.41 -1.50
N ALA A 108 20.07 1.98 -2.52
CA ALA A 108 19.10 2.86 -3.19
C ALA A 108 17.98 3.29 -2.22
N PRO A 109 17.50 4.55 -2.31
CA PRO A 109 16.37 5.02 -1.52
C PRO A 109 15.06 4.39 -2.01
N LEU A 110 14.01 4.47 -1.18
CA LEU A 110 12.71 3.85 -1.43
C LEU A 110 12.15 4.25 -2.81
N GLN A 111 12.16 5.55 -3.13
CA GLN A 111 11.63 6.04 -4.41
C GLN A 111 12.38 5.52 -5.63
N LEU A 112 13.67 5.18 -5.49
CA LEU A 112 14.43 4.64 -6.61
C LEU A 112 14.13 3.14 -6.75
N LYS A 113 13.93 2.42 -5.64
CA LYS A 113 13.52 1.01 -5.63
C LYS A 113 12.10 0.83 -6.20
N SER A 114 11.15 1.70 -5.85
CA SER A 114 9.77 1.64 -6.37
C SER A 114 9.59 2.30 -7.74
N ASN A 115 10.67 2.74 -8.40
CA ASN A 115 10.59 3.41 -9.69
C ASN A 115 9.88 2.54 -10.74
N CYS A 116 9.15 3.17 -11.66
CA CYS A 116 8.22 2.50 -12.58
C CYS A 116 7.07 1.73 -11.90
N GLY A 117 6.95 1.75 -10.58
CA GLY A 117 5.91 1.05 -9.82
C GLY A 117 5.07 2.02 -9.02
N THR A 118 4.87 1.72 -7.74
CA THR A 118 4.13 2.58 -6.82
C THR A 118 4.85 2.69 -5.49
N LEU A 119 4.93 3.91 -4.98
CA LEU A 119 5.36 4.22 -3.63
C LEU A 119 4.14 4.67 -2.82
N VAL A 120 3.77 3.90 -1.81
CA VAL A 120 2.65 4.21 -0.91
C VAL A 120 3.20 4.75 0.40
N ILE A 121 2.77 5.95 0.78
CA ILE A 121 3.03 6.54 2.09
C ILE A 121 1.76 6.43 2.90
N ASP A 122 1.73 5.46 3.81
CA ASP A 122 0.55 5.18 4.64
C ASP A 122 0.57 6.00 5.93
N ASP A 123 -0.62 6.23 6.49
CA ASP A 123 -0.85 7.10 7.64
C ASP A 123 -0.17 8.48 7.51
N PHE A 124 -0.22 9.07 6.32
CA PHE A 124 0.36 10.38 6.02
C PHE A 124 -0.16 11.46 6.96
N GLY A 125 0.78 12.15 7.62
CA GLY A 125 0.53 13.11 8.69
C GLY A 125 0.72 12.57 10.11
N ARG A 126 1.04 11.28 10.27
CA ARG A 126 1.32 10.63 11.57
C ARG A 126 2.76 10.10 11.68
N GLN A 127 3.61 10.45 10.73
CA GLN A 127 5.02 10.05 10.74
C GLN A 127 5.82 10.79 11.81
N ARG A 128 6.96 10.22 12.19
CA ARG A 128 7.95 10.90 13.04
C ARG A 128 8.59 12.11 12.36
N ILE A 129 8.73 12.05 11.04
CA ILE A 129 9.26 13.15 10.23
C ILE A 129 8.21 14.25 10.05
N HIS A 130 8.65 15.50 10.06
CA HIS A 130 7.79 16.61 9.69
C HIS A 130 7.33 16.49 8.23
N ILE A 131 6.02 16.54 8.02
CA ILE A 131 5.37 16.49 6.71
C ILE A 131 6.07 17.41 5.70
N ASN A 132 6.32 18.67 6.09
CA ASN A 132 6.96 19.68 5.24
C ASN A 132 8.33 19.23 4.71
N GLU A 133 9.11 18.49 5.50
CA GLU A 133 10.43 18.01 5.10
C GLU A 133 10.32 16.95 4.00
N LEU A 134 9.42 15.98 4.18
CA LEU A 134 9.12 14.95 3.19
C LEU A 134 8.59 15.55 1.88
N LEU A 135 7.69 16.53 1.99
CA LEU A 135 7.11 17.20 0.84
C LEU A 135 8.15 18.04 0.10
N ASN A 136 8.96 18.81 0.81
CA ASN A 136 10.05 19.60 0.21
C ASN A 136 11.01 18.72 -0.59
N ARG A 137 11.31 17.52 -0.08
CA ARG A 137 12.15 16.53 -0.77
C ARG A 137 11.57 16.08 -2.11
N TRP A 138 10.25 16.09 -2.27
CA TRP A 138 9.56 15.63 -3.48
C TRP A 138 8.92 16.73 -4.33
N ILE A 139 9.16 18.01 -4.02
CA ILE A 139 8.74 19.13 -4.88
C ILE A 139 9.23 18.92 -6.32
N VAL A 140 10.54 18.76 -6.49
CA VAL A 140 11.17 18.65 -7.81
C VAL A 140 10.84 17.30 -8.47
N PRO A 141 10.93 16.14 -7.78
CA PRO A 141 10.52 14.86 -8.33
C PRO A 141 9.08 14.81 -8.87
N LEU A 142 8.11 15.31 -8.11
CA LEU A 142 6.70 15.30 -8.53
C LEU A 142 6.41 16.25 -9.70
N GLU A 143 7.19 17.33 -9.84
CA GLU A 143 7.01 18.34 -10.87
C GLU A 143 7.73 18.00 -12.18
N LYS A 144 9.00 17.56 -12.07
CA LYS A 144 9.89 17.36 -13.22
C LYS A 144 10.12 15.90 -13.60
N ARG A 145 9.62 14.94 -12.80
CA ARG A 145 9.85 13.49 -12.97
C ARG A 145 11.32 13.08 -12.95
N ILE A 146 12.12 13.84 -12.22
CA ILE A 146 13.53 13.57 -12.01
C ILE A 146 13.83 13.71 -10.54
N ASP A 147 14.53 12.73 -9.99
CA ASP A 147 15.05 12.78 -8.63
C ASP A 147 16.55 13.05 -8.64
N PHE A 148 16.99 13.81 -7.66
CA PHE A 148 18.39 14.10 -7.44
C PHE A 148 18.85 13.42 -6.16
N LEU A 149 19.82 12.54 -6.28
CA LEU A 149 20.37 11.80 -5.15
C LEU A 149 21.79 12.27 -4.85
N ASN A 150 22.08 12.51 -3.58
CA ASN A 150 23.44 12.78 -3.13
C ASN A 150 24.11 11.46 -2.77
N LEU A 151 25.33 11.27 -3.26
CA LEU A 151 26.15 10.13 -2.92
C LEU A 151 27.08 10.46 -1.75
N PRO A 152 27.53 9.46 -0.98
CA PRO A 152 28.43 9.68 0.16
C PRO A 152 29.75 10.38 -0.22
N ASN A 153 30.20 10.21 -1.46
CA ASN A 153 31.39 10.87 -2.00
C ASN A 153 31.15 12.35 -2.40
N GLY A 154 29.99 12.92 -2.07
CA GLY A 154 29.62 14.31 -2.36
C GLY A 154 29.11 14.56 -3.78
N LYS A 155 29.08 13.54 -4.65
CA LYS A 155 28.52 13.68 -5.99
C LYS A 155 27.00 13.68 -5.96
N LYS A 156 26.43 14.34 -6.97
CA LYS A 156 24.98 14.40 -7.18
C LYS A 156 24.64 13.74 -8.51
N ILE A 157 23.71 12.79 -8.46
CA ILE A 157 23.20 12.12 -9.65
C ILE A 157 21.76 12.50 -9.91
N GLN A 158 21.36 12.39 -11.17
CA GLN A 158 19.98 12.53 -11.61
C GLN A 158 19.45 11.15 -12.02
N VAL A 159 18.29 10.78 -11.50
CA VAL A 159 17.60 9.53 -11.84
C VAL A 159 16.15 9.80 -12.24
N PRO A 160 15.52 8.95 -13.07
CA PRO A 160 14.11 9.08 -13.40
C PRO A 160 13.22 8.90 -12.16
N PHE A 161 12.07 9.58 -12.14
CA PHE A 161 11.02 9.44 -11.12
C PHE A 161 9.69 9.15 -11.82
N ASP A 162 9.52 7.91 -12.28
CA ASP A 162 8.41 7.45 -13.12
C ASP A 162 7.43 6.52 -12.38
N GLN A 163 7.41 6.61 -11.05
CA GLN A 163 6.47 5.89 -10.20
C GLN A 163 5.22 6.72 -9.88
N LEU A 164 4.14 6.02 -9.51
CA LEU A 164 3.01 6.64 -8.84
C LEU A 164 3.31 6.80 -7.34
N VAL A 165 3.18 8.01 -6.81
CA VAL A 165 3.24 8.25 -5.35
C VAL A 165 1.82 8.34 -4.82
N VAL A 166 1.46 7.50 -3.85
CA VAL A 166 0.15 7.46 -3.20
C VAL A 166 0.30 7.84 -1.73
N PHE A 167 -0.36 8.92 -1.33
CA PHE A 167 -0.45 9.35 0.07
C PHE A 167 -1.78 8.88 0.65
N SER A 168 -1.74 7.96 1.61
CA SER A 168 -2.92 7.46 2.32
C SER A 168 -3.01 8.15 3.68
N THR A 169 -4.16 8.71 4.03
CA THR A 169 -4.34 9.42 5.31
C THR A 169 -5.78 9.33 5.83
N ASN A 170 -5.94 9.51 7.15
CA ASN A 170 -7.25 9.66 7.78
C ASN A 170 -7.67 11.13 7.92
N LEU A 171 -6.79 12.08 7.58
CA LEU A 171 -7.02 13.53 7.70
C LEU A 171 -7.39 14.13 6.34
N GLU A 172 -8.05 15.28 6.34
CA GLU A 172 -8.31 15.98 5.09
C GLU A 172 -7.01 16.53 4.49
N PRO A 173 -6.80 16.42 3.16
CA PRO A 173 -5.57 16.91 2.53
C PRO A 173 -5.28 18.40 2.78
N ARG A 174 -6.32 19.21 3.01
CA ARG A 174 -6.21 20.65 3.29
C ARG A 174 -5.63 20.96 4.66
N ASP A 175 -5.79 20.04 5.62
CA ASP A 175 -5.28 20.19 6.98
C ASP A 175 -3.81 19.76 7.08
N LEU A 176 -3.33 19.01 6.09
CA LEU A 176 -1.98 18.44 6.07
C LEU A 176 -0.96 19.37 5.40
N VAL A 177 -1.34 20.01 4.29
CA VAL A 177 -0.40 20.69 3.40
C VAL A 177 -1.02 21.94 2.77
N ASP A 178 -0.17 22.89 2.35
CA ASP A 178 -0.62 24.11 1.70
C ASP A 178 -1.18 23.90 0.29
N GLU A 179 -1.86 24.93 -0.22
CA GLU A 179 -2.47 24.90 -1.55
C GLU A 179 -1.41 24.74 -2.67
N ALA A 180 -0.22 25.31 -2.49
CA ALA A 180 0.86 25.24 -3.46
C ALA A 180 1.32 23.79 -3.69
N PHE A 181 1.37 23.00 -2.62
CA PHE A 181 1.71 21.58 -2.68
C PHE A 181 0.56 20.73 -3.21
N LEU A 182 -0.69 21.01 -2.78
CA LEU A 182 -1.87 20.30 -3.30
C LEU A 182 -2.01 20.43 -4.82
N ARG A 183 -1.52 21.51 -5.44
CA ARG A 183 -1.50 21.65 -6.91
C ARG A 183 -0.59 20.63 -7.61
N ARG A 184 0.46 20.13 -6.93
CA ARG A 184 1.40 19.13 -7.46
C ARG A 184 0.86 17.69 -7.35
N ILE A 185 -0.12 17.47 -6.48
CA ILE A 185 -0.82 16.19 -6.30
C ILE A 185 -2.26 16.38 -6.79
N PRO A 186 -2.51 16.34 -8.10
CA PRO A 186 -3.80 16.78 -8.66
C PRO A 186 -4.98 15.92 -8.21
N TYR A 187 -4.77 14.63 -7.95
CA TYR A 187 -5.85 13.70 -7.59
C TYR A 187 -5.99 13.57 -6.07
N LYS A 188 -7.20 13.84 -5.57
CA LYS A 188 -7.61 13.57 -4.19
C LYS A 188 -8.87 12.73 -4.28
N ILE A 189 -8.78 11.47 -3.86
CA ILE A 189 -9.88 10.53 -3.87
C ILE A 189 -10.29 10.29 -2.42
N GLU A 190 -11.52 10.62 -2.12
CA GLU A 190 -12.14 10.29 -0.84
C GLU A 190 -12.59 8.83 -0.86
N VAL A 191 -12.17 8.06 0.14
CA VAL A 191 -12.60 6.69 0.34
C VAL A 191 -13.69 6.69 1.40
N ILE A 192 -14.92 6.76 0.90
CA ILE A 192 -16.15 6.82 1.70
C ILE A 192 -16.51 5.47 2.32
N ASP A 193 -17.53 5.48 3.17
CA ASP A 193 -18.10 4.28 3.78
C ASP A 193 -18.89 3.44 2.79
N PRO A 194 -18.94 2.11 2.97
CA PRO A 194 -19.77 1.27 2.14
C PRO A 194 -21.25 1.58 2.36
N THR A 195 -22.02 1.48 1.28
CA THR A 195 -23.48 1.40 1.35
C THR A 195 -23.92 0.10 2.01
N GLU A 196 -25.17 0.03 2.46
CA GLU A 196 -25.72 -1.18 3.08
C GLU A 196 -25.69 -2.39 2.13
N GLU A 197 -26.00 -2.18 0.84
CA GLU A 197 -25.91 -3.25 -0.17
C GLU A 197 -24.47 -3.74 -0.36
N GLU A 198 -23.49 -2.83 -0.40
CA GLU A 198 -22.07 -3.20 -0.44
C GLU A 198 -21.66 -3.94 0.83
N PHE A 199 -22.18 -3.53 2.00
CA PHE A 199 -21.93 -4.19 3.28
C PHE A 199 -22.40 -5.64 3.29
N HIS A 200 -23.59 -5.92 2.76
CA HIS A 200 -24.09 -7.29 2.55
C HIS A 200 -23.20 -8.09 1.59
N ARG A 201 -22.85 -7.52 0.44
CA ARG A 201 -21.96 -8.20 -0.53
C ARG A 201 -20.59 -8.52 0.06
N LEU A 202 -20.05 -7.65 0.90
CA LEU A 202 -18.79 -7.89 1.60
C LEU A 202 -18.91 -9.03 2.60
N PHE A 203 -20.01 -9.12 3.36
CA PHE A 203 -20.26 -10.27 4.22
C PHE A 203 -20.35 -11.56 3.43
N GLU A 204 -21.08 -11.58 2.32
CA GLU A 204 -21.22 -12.77 1.47
C GLU A 204 -19.86 -13.23 0.92
N LEU A 205 -19.07 -12.30 0.38
CA LEU A 205 -17.74 -12.58 -0.15
C LEU A 205 -16.79 -13.12 0.94
N MET A 206 -16.70 -12.42 2.07
CA MET A 206 -15.79 -12.79 3.17
C MET A 206 -16.24 -14.08 3.87
N ALA A 207 -17.55 -14.32 3.99
CA ALA A 207 -18.07 -15.57 4.53
C ALA A 207 -17.68 -16.76 3.65
N GLY A 208 -17.80 -16.61 2.32
CA GLY A 208 -17.33 -17.61 1.35
C GLY A 208 -15.84 -17.94 1.50
N GLU A 209 -14.98 -16.93 1.59
CA GLU A 209 -13.53 -17.13 1.81
C GLU A 209 -13.20 -17.81 3.15
N MET A 210 -14.03 -17.60 4.17
CA MET A 210 -13.83 -18.17 5.51
C MET A 210 -14.56 -19.50 5.74
N GLY A 211 -15.28 -20.03 4.74
CA GLY A 211 -16.07 -21.25 4.86
C GLY A 211 -17.28 -21.12 5.79
N ILE A 212 -17.84 -19.91 5.91
CA ILE A 212 -19.03 -19.60 6.71
C ILE A 212 -20.21 -19.42 5.75
N ALA A 213 -21.34 -20.05 6.03
CA ALA A 213 -22.56 -19.82 5.25
C ALA A 213 -23.06 -18.39 5.51
N TYR A 214 -23.23 -17.62 4.43
CA TYR A 214 -23.82 -16.29 4.50
C TYR A 214 -25.30 -16.40 4.87
N ASP A 215 -25.71 -15.68 5.91
CA ASP A 215 -27.09 -15.59 6.35
C ASP A 215 -27.54 -14.13 6.37
N ARG A 216 -28.41 -13.78 5.42
CA ARG A 216 -28.87 -12.40 5.26
C ARG A 216 -29.63 -11.90 6.48
N GLU A 217 -30.46 -12.74 7.10
CA GLU A 217 -31.29 -12.35 8.25
C GLU A 217 -30.43 -11.96 9.46
N SER A 218 -29.36 -12.72 9.74
CA SER A 218 -28.40 -12.37 10.79
C SER A 218 -27.67 -11.06 10.51
N VAL A 219 -27.34 -10.74 9.25
CA VAL A 219 -26.71 -9.46 8.88
C VAL A 219 -27.70 -8.30 8.96
N ASP A 220 -28.95 -8.49 8.53
CA ASP A 220 -30.02 -7.50 8.68
C ASP A 220 -30.24 -7.16 10.16
N TYR A 221 -30.25 -8.18 11.03
CA TYR A 221 -30.29 -8.00 12.48
C TYR A 221 -29.08 -7.20 12.99
N LEU A 222 -27.86 -7.57 12.58
CA LEU A 222 -26.63 -6.87 12.95
C LEU A 222 -26.72 -5.38 12.59
N ILE A 223 -27.14 -5.07 11.35
CA ILE A 223 -27.26 -3.69 10.87
C ILE A 223 -28.31 -2.93 11.67
N ALA A 224 -29.51 -3.51 11.84
CA ALA A 224 -30.59 -2.87 12.57
C ALA A 224 -30.21 -2.59 14.03
N THR A 225 -29.64 -3.57 14.72
CA THR A 225 -29.39 -3.52 16.16
C THR A 225 -28.10 -2.80 16.52
N HIS A 226 -26.99 -3.11 15.83
CA HIS A 226 -25.64 -2.68 16.24
C HIS A 226 -25.05 -1.57 15.38
N TYR A 227 -25.71 -1.20 14.28
CA TYR A 227 -25.30 -0.06 13.46
C TYR A 227 -26.30 1.08 13.54
N ARG A 228 -27.57 0.84 13.17
CA ARG A 228 -28.58 1.91 13.10
C ARG A 228 -28.94 2.47 14.48
N ARG A 229 -29.20 1.63 15.50
CA ARG A 229 -29.64 2.10 16.84
C ARG A 229 -28.61 2.96 17.56
N VAL A 230 -27.33 2.72 17.31
CA VAL A 230 -26.21 3.44 17.95
C VAL A 230 -25.52 4.41 16.99
N HIS A 231 -26.09 4.64 15.81
CA HIS A 231 -25.54 5.52 14.76
C HIS A 231 -24.08 5.21 14.40
N ARG A 232 -23.70 3.92 14.39
CA ARG A 232 -22.35 3.50 14.06
C ARG A 232 -22.15 3.50 12.54
N PRO A 233 -21.06 4.11 12.04
CA PRO A 233 -20.77 4.11 10.60
C PRO A 233 -20.38 2.71 10.12
N PHE A 234 -20.73 2.39 8.88
CA PHE A 234 -20.18 1.21 8.22
C PHE A 234 -18.73 1.43 7.84
N ARG A 235 -17.91 0.38 7.89
CA ARG A 235 -16.53 0.38 7.38
C ARG A 235 -16.30 -0.88 6.57
N PHE A 236 -15.51 -0.80 5.50
CA PHE A 236 -15.21 -1.97 4.66
C PHE A 236 -14.51 -3.11 5.43
N CYS A 237 -13.80 -2.82 6.53
CA CYS A 237 -13.14 -3.84 7.34
C CYS A 237 -14.09 -4.60 8.27
N HIS A 238 -15.22 -4.00 8.70
CA HIS A 238 -16.08 -4.59 9.72
C HIS A 238 -16.60 -5.99 9.38
N PRO A 239 -17.05 -6.31 8.14
CA PRO A 239 -17.55 -7.65 7.82
C PRO A 239 -16.50 -8.73 8.06
N ARG A 240 -15.28 -8.51 7.57
CA ARG A 240 -14.14 -9.40 7.75
C ARG A 240 -13.79 -9.57 9.23
N ASP A 241 -13.70 -8.46 9.95
CA ASP A 241 -13.24 -8.46 11.35
C ASP A 241 -14.29 -9.12 12.27
N LEU A 242 -15.59 -8.86 12.05
CA LEU A 242 -16.68 -9.51 12.77
C LEU A 242 -16.77 -11.00 12.46
N LEU A 243 -16.65 -11.41 11.19
CA LEU A 243 -16.60 -12.82 10.81
C LEU A 243 -15.39 -13.53 11.45
N MET A 244 -14.24 -12.85 11.55
CA MET A 244 -13.08 -13.40 12.26
C MET A 244 -13.37 -13.61 13.75
N GLN A 245 -14.06 -12.68 14.42
CA GLN A 245 -14.49 -12.86 15.81
C GLN A 245 -15.41 -14.08 15.97
N ILE A 246 -16.40 -14.23 15.10
CA ILE A 246 -17.32 -15.37 15.09
C ILE A 246 -16.53 -16.68 14.89
N ARG A 247 -15.63 -16.72 13.91
CA ARG A 247 -14.80 -17.90 13.63
C ARG A 247 -13.94 -18.28 14.83
N ASN A 248 -13.32 -17.31 15.48
CA ASN A 248 -12.49 -17.54 16.65
C ASN A 248 -13.32 -18.07 17.83
N TYR A 249 -14.51 -17.49 18.04
CA TYR A 249 -15.46 -17.96 19.05
C TYR A 249 -15.88 -19.43 18.80
N CYS A 250 -16.34 -19.76 17.60
CA CYS A 250 -16.76 -21.13 17.27
C CYS A 250 -15.59 -22.11 17.42
N LYS A 251 -14.38 -21.73 16.96
CA LYS A 251 -13.18 -22.56 17.10
C LYS A 251 -12.84 -22.84 18.56
N TYR A 252 -12.93 -21.84 19.44
CA TYR A 252 -12.69 -22.01 20.87
C TYR A 252 -13.68 -23.00 21.51
N HIS A 253 -14.94 -22.98 21.07
CA HIS A 253 -15.99 -23.87 21.55
C HIS A 253 -16.09 -25.22 20.81
N GLY A 254 -15.17 -25.51 19.88
CA GLY A 254 -15.19 -26.75 19.10
C GLY A 254 -16.41 -26.89 18.17
N ALA A 255 -17.05 -25.77 17.81
CA ALA A 255 -18.24 -25.72 16.96
C ALA A 255 -17.88 -25.29 15.52
N PRO A 256 -18.64 -25.72 14.51
CA PRO A 256 -18.46 -25.21 13.15
C PRO A 256 -18.83 -23.72 13.08
N PRO A 257 -18.09 -22.91 12.30
CA PRO A 257 -18.36 -21.49 12.21
C PRO A 257 -19.69 -21.24 11.50
N ARG A 258 -20.57 -20.47 12.14
CA ARG A 258 -21.91 -20.15 11.62
C ARG A 258 -22.25 -18.70 11.89
N MET A 259 -22.89 -18.06 10.92
CA MET A 259 -23.43 -16.72 11.08
C MET A 259 -24.77 -16.85 11.82
N THR A 260 -24.85 -16.33 13.04
CA THR A 260 -26.08 -16.30 13.85
C THR A 260 -26.16 -14.99 14.61
N VAL A 261 -27.37 -14.59 15.00
CA VAL A 261 -27.62 -13.41 15.84
C VAL A 261 -26.78 -13.42 17.12
N ASP A 262 -26.79 -14.52 17.88
CA ASP A 262 -26.03 -14.66 19.14
C ASP A 262 -24.51 -14.57 18.92
N HIS A 263 -23.99 -15.09 17.81
CA HIS A 263 -22.58 -14.93 17.47
C HIS A 263 -22.23 -13.48 17.09
N PHE A 264 -23.12 -12.78 16.39
CA PHE A 264 -22.91 -11.36 16.08
C PHE A 264 -22.96 -10.48 17.33
N ASP A 265 -23.87 -10.73 18.26
CA ASP A 265 -23.93 -10.00 19.54
C ASP A 265 -22.59 -10.09 20.28
N ARG A 266 -22.05 -11.30 20.45
CA ARG A 266 -20.74 -11.51 21.09
C ARG A 266 -19.59 -10.88 20.29
N ALA A 267 -19.61 -11.02 18.96
CA ALA A 267 -18.58 -10.45 18.11
C ALA A 267 -18.55 -8.92 18.20
N VAL A 268 -19.73 -8.29 18.23
CA VAL A 268 -19.86 -6.84 18.38
C VAL A 268 -19.42 -6.39 19.77
N GLU A 269 -19.88 -7.06 20.82
CA GLU A 269 -19.49 -6.75 22.19
C GLU A 269 -17.97 -6.79 22.34
N ASN A 270 -17.30 -7.81 21.81
CA ASN A 270 -15.85 -7.93 21.89
C ASN A 270 -15.11 -6.91 21.00
N TYR A 271 -15.50 -6.78 19.73
CA TYR A 271 -14.79 -5.95 18.76
C TYR A 271 -14.94 -4.44 19.06
N PHE A 272 -16.10 -4.04 19.57
CA PHE A 272 -16.41 -2.65 19.88
C PHE A 272 -16.37 -2.33 21.38
N ALA A 273 -15.82 -3.22 22.22
CA ALA A 273 -15.80 -3.11 23.69
C ALA A 273 -15.17 -1.81 24.24
N VAL A 274 -14.39 -1.09 23.43
CA VAL A 274 -13.63 0.12 23.81
C VAL A 274 -14.08 1.37 23.02
N MET A 275 -15.24 1.31 22.36
CA MET A 275 -15.85 2.43 21.63
C MET A 275 -17.12 2.94 22.29
#